data_AF-A0A9P4S9Q9-F1
#
_entry.id   AF-A0A9P4S9Q9-F1
#
_cell.length_a   1.000
_cell.length_b   1.000
_cell.length_c   1.000
_cell.angle_alpha   90.00
_cell.angle_beta   90.00
_cell.angle_gamma   90.00
#
_symmetry.space_group_name_H-M   'P 1'
#
loop_
_entity.id
_entity.type
_entity.pdbx_description
1 polymer ?
#
loop_
_entity_poly.entity_id
_entity_poly.type
_entity_poly.pdbx_seq_one_letter_code
_entity_poly.pdbx_strand_id
1 'polypeptide(L)'
;MDKTIYIIGYGVFGLSAALHLSKVISETSAKLVILSHPSPQSPSNDISKIVRIDYANVDRMKEALHAQGFWKNDVLFSRFYQSVGRVIVYDRSNLSTLNSIDESRRSIGKSARLRFDKSI
;
A
#
# COMPACT_ATOMS: atom_id res chain seq x y z
N MET A 1 -5.35 -27.69 -22.70
CA MET A 1 -3.96 -27.54 -22.17
C MET A 1 -4.08 -26.91 -20.80
N ASP A 2 -3.67 -27.62 -19.75
CA ASP A 2 -3.66 -27.07 -18.40
C ASP A 2 -2.57 -26.00 -18.30
N LYS A 3 -2.97 -24.76 -17.99
CA LYS A 3 -2.04 -23.63 -17.84
C LYS A 3 -1.39 -23.69 -16.46
N THR A 4 -0.07 -23.61 -16.40
CA THR A 4 0.65 -23.40 -15.14
C THR A 4 1.17 -21.97 -15.07
N ILE A 5 0.84 -21.26 -14.00
CA ILE A 5 1.33 -19.91 -13.71
C ILE A 5 2.38 -20.01 -12.61
N TYR A 6 3.57 -19.50 -12.90
CA TYR A 6 4.67 -19.42 -11.96
C TYR A 6 4.80 -17.99 -11.42
N ILE A 7 4.78 -17.85 -10.10
CA ILE A 7 5.09 -16.61 -9.38
C ILE A 7 6.48 -16.77 -8.77
N ILE A 8 7.43 -15.95 -9.20
CA ILE A 8 8.81 -15.97 -8.68
C ILE A 8 8.89 -14.92 -7.56
N GLY A 9 9.01 -15.40 -6.31
CA GLY A 9 9.17 -14.55 -5.11
C GLY A 9 8.02 -14.65 -4.08
N TYR A 10 8.39 -14.93 -2.82
CA TYR A 10 7.50 -15.08 -1.66
C TYR A 10 7.44 -13.74 -0.89
N GLY A 11 7.35 -12.63 -1.63
CA GLY A 11 7.24 -11.30 -1.05
C GLY A 11 5.78 -10.84 -0.97
N VAL A 12 5.56 -9.66 -0.42
CA VAL A 12 4.23 -9.02 -0.39
C VAL A 12 3.57 -8.96 -1.79
N PHE A 13 4.34 -8.67 -2.83
CA PHE A 13 3.80 -8.63 -4.20
C PHE A 13 3.50 -10.02 -4.75
N GLY A 14 4.38 -11.00 -4.54
CA GLY A 14 4.15 -12.37 -5.01
C GLY A 14 2.96 -13.03 -4.33
N LEU A 15 2.82 -12.87 -3.01
CA LEU A 15 1.65 -13.37 -2.27
C LEU A 15 0.37 -12.62 -2.60
N SER A 16 0.43 -11.30 -2.82
CA SER A 16 -0.72 -10.54 -3.30
C SER A 16 -1.17 -11.02 -4.69
N ALA A 17 -0.24 -11.17 -5.63
CA ALA A 17 -0.54 -11.71 -6.95
C ALA A 17 -1.13 -13.12 -6.86
N ALA A 18 -0.57 -13.99 -6.01
CA ALA A 18 -1.08 -15.34 -5.79
C ALA A 18 -2.53 -15.34 -5.26
N LEU A 19 -2.82 -14.49 -4.28
CA LEU A 19 -4.15 -14.34 -3.69
C LEU A 19 -5.17 -13.80 -4.70
N HIS A 20 -4.79 -12.83 -5.54
CA HIS A 20 -5.68 -12.29 -6.55
C HIS A 20 -5.89 -13.26 -7.72
N LEU A 21 -4.84 -13.95 -8.16
CA LEU A 21 -4.95 -14.99 -9.18
C LEU A 21 -5.76 -16.18 -8.68
N SER A 22 -5.60 -16.63 -7.44
CA SER A 22 -6.34 -17.78 -6.90
C SER A 22 -7.86 -17.57 -6.95
N LYS A 23 -8.34 -16.34 -6.76
CA LYS A 23 -9.76 -15.98 -6.88
C LYS A 23 -10.27 -16.13 -8.32
N VAL A 24 -9.47 -15.73 -9.31
CA VAL A 24 -9.85 -15.78 -10.74
C VAL A 24 -9.70 -17.17 -11.33
N ILE A 25 -8.65 -17.89 -10.96
CA ILE A 25 -8.36 -19.22 -11.51
C ILE A 25 -9.16 -20.34 -10.85
N SER A 26 -9.89 -20.05 -9.76
CA SER A 26 -10.74 -21.01 -9.06
C SER A 26 -11.79 -21.67 -9.96
N GLU A 27 -12.09 -21.05 -11.11
CA GLU A 27 -13.01 -21.53 -12.13
C GLU A 27 -12.31 -22.20 -13.34
N THR A 28 -10.99 -22.42 -13.26
CA THR A 28 -10.16 -22.95 -14.36
C THR A 28 -9.36 -24.17 -13.93
N SER A 29 -8.86 -24.98 -14.89
CA SER A 29 -7.90 -26.06 -14.60
C SER A 29 -6.45 -25.55 -14.42
N ALA A 30 -6.25 -24.24 -14.23
CA ALA A 30 -4.93 -23.66 -14.14
C ALA A 30 -4.27 -23.94 -12.78
N LYS A 31 -2.98 -24.29 -12.80
CA LYS A 31 -2.16 -24.51 -11.61
C LYS A 31 -1.37 -23.25 -11.27
N LEU A 32 -1.36 -22.87 -9.98
CA LEU A 32 -0.53 -21.78 -9.47
C LEU A 32 0.64 -22.34 -8.68
N VAL A 33 1.86 -21.89 -8.99
CA VAL A 33 3.09 -22.30 -8.30
C VAL A 33 3.88 -21.08 -7.87
N ILE A 34 4.22 -20.98 -6.58
CA ILE A 34 5.14 -19.95 -6.07
C ILE A 34 6.54 -20.55 -5.99
N LEU A 35 7.49 -20.00 -6.75
CA LEU A 35 8.88 -20.43 -6.82
C LEU A 35 9.75 -19.58 -5.91
N SER A 36 9.69 -19.85 -4.60
CA SER A 36 10.56 -19.28 -3.55
C SER A 36 10.05 -19.68 -2.16
N HIS A 37 10.83 -19.38 -1.13
CA HIS A 37 10.47 -19.61 0.26
C HIS A 37 10.36 -18.30 1.03
N PRO A 38 9.60 -18.26 2.15
CA PRO A 38 9.65 -17.13 3.07
C PRO A 38 11.10 -16.81 3.43
N SER A 39 11.49 -15.54 3.27
CA SER A 39 12.79 -15.06 3.70
C SER A 39 12.62 -14.23 4.97
N PRO A 40 13.30 -14.57 6.08
CA PRO A 40 13.31 -13.74 7.28
C PRO A 40 13.82 -12.32 7.00
N GLN A 41 14.67 -12.18 5.99
CA GLN A 41 15.25 -10.91 5.53
C GLN A 41 14.39 -10.18 4.48
N SER A 42 13.18 -10.69 4.19
CA SER A 42 12.26 -10.00 3.29
C SER A 42 11.92 -8.62 3.85
N PRO A 43 11.97 -7.53 3.06
CA PRO A 43 11.58 -6.20 3.51
C PRO A 43 10.15 -6.12 4.04
N SER A 44 9.28 -7.05 3.62
CA SER A 44 7.89 -7.15 4.07
C SER A 44 7.70 -8.05 5.30
N ASN A 45 8.73 -8.78 5.73
CA ASN A 45 8.68 -9.57 6.96
C ASN A 45 9.05 -8.67 8.15
N ASP A 46 8.04 -7.99 8.69
CA ASP A 46 8.21 -7.00 9.75
C ASP A 46 6.98 -7.03 10.67
N ILE A 47 7.16 -6.62 11.92
CA ILE A 47 6.08 -6.57 12.91
C ILE A 47 5.12 -5.40 12.64
N SER A 48 5.57 -4.36 11.93
CA SER A 48 4.73 -3.22 11.56
C SER A 48 5.25 -2.51 10.30
N LYS A 49 4.35 -1.83 9.58
CA LYS A 49 4.67 -0.93 8.46
C LYS A 49 3.73 0.26 8.46
N ILE A 50 4.18 1.39 7.93
CA ILE A 50 3.37 2.61 7.81
C ILE A 50 2.45 2.52 6.60
N VAL A 51 1.14 2.52 6.83
CA VAL A 51 0.14 2.72 5.77
C VAL A 51 -0.17 4.21 5.66
N ARG A 52 0.04 4.79 4.47
CA ARG A 52 -0.17 6.21 4.19
C ARG A 52 -0.71 6.43 2.79
N ILE A 53 -1.40 7.56 2.59
CA ILE A 53 -1.81 8.01 1.26
C ILE A 53 -1.00 9.21 0.75
N ASP A 54 -0.22 9.88 1.60
CA ASP A 54 0.46 11.12 1.19
C ASP A 54 1.65 10.84 0.27
N TYR A 55 1.49 11.17 -1.01
CA TYR A 55 2.52 11.15 -2.05
C TYR A 55 2.44 12.45 -2.87
N ALA A 56 3.56 12.97 -3.36
CA ALA A 56 3.56 14.13 -4.25
C ALA A 56 3.10 13.79 -5.68
N ASN A 57 3.13 12.50 -6.04
CA ASN A 57 2.59 11.99 -7.30
C ASN A 57 1.14 11.55 -7.08
N VAL A 58 0.22 12.11 -7.87
CA VAL A 58 -1.23 11.89 -7.75
C VAL A 58 -1.62 10.43 -8.01
N ASP A 59 -1.02 9.77 -9.00
CA ASP A 59 -1.37 8.38 -9.32
C ASP A 59 -0.94 7.42 -8.21
N ARG A 60 0.24 7.64 -7.63
CA ARG A 60 0.68 6.92 -6.42
C ARG A 60 -0.23 7.20 -5.23
N MET A 61 -0.73 8.42 -5.07
CA MET A 61 -1.70 8.73 -4.02
C MET A 61 -3.03 8.00 -4.23
N LYS A 62 -3.52 7.90 -5.48
CA LYS A 62 -4.74 7.15 -5.81
C LYS A 62 -4.56 5.66 -5.51
N GLU A 63 -3.44 5.06 -5.92
CA GLU A 63 -3.09 3.67 -5.60
C GLU A 63 -3.09 3.44 -4.09
N ALA A 64 -2.45 4.33 -3.34
CA ALA A 64 -2.36 4.25 -1.89
C ALA A 64 -3.71 4.45 -1.19
N LEU A 65 -4.56 5.34 -1.70
CA LEU A 65 -5.92 5.53 -1.20
C LEU A 65 -6.76 4.27 -1.42
N HIS A 66 -6.65 3.64 -2.59
CA HIS A 66 -7.32 2.38 -2.89
C HIS A 66 -6.84 1.27 -1.95
N ALA A 67 -5.53 1.11 -1.76
CA ALA A 67 -4.95 0.14 -0.82
C ALA A 67 -5.39 0.40 0.64
N GLN A 68 -5.46 1.66 1.08
CA GLN A 68 -5.97 2.01 2.41
C GLN A 68 -7.44 1.59 2.58
N GLY A 69 -8.24 1.61 1.51
CA GLY A 69 -9.61 1.08 1.52
C GLY A 69 -9.66 -0.39 1.94
N PHE A 70 -8.80 -1.24 1.36
CA PHE A 70 -8.69 -2.64 1.75
C PHE A 70 -8.20 -2.79 3.19
N TRP A 71 -7.17 -2.05 3.59
CA TRP A 71 -6.70 -2.07 4.99
C TRP A 71 -7.80 -1.72 6.00
N LYS A 72 -8.76 -0.88 5.64
CA LYS A 72 -9.86 -0.49 6.54
C LYS A 72 -11.01 -1.49 6.54
N ASN A 73 -11.36 -2.03 5.37
CA ASN A 73 -12.66 -2.66 5.16
C ASN A 73 -12.60 -4.16 4.81
N ASP A 74 -11.46 -4.67 4.37
CA ASP A 74 -11.33 -6.08 3.97
C ASP A 74 -11.20 -6.99 5.19
N VAL A 75 -11.93 -8.10 5.22
CA VAL A 75 -11.99 -9.05 6.36
C VAL A 75 -10.64 -9.70 6.66
N LEU A 76 -9.80 -9.89 5.64
CA LEU A 76 -8.46 -10.45 5.79
C LEU A 76 -7.49 -9.40 6.33
N PHE A 77 -7.52 -8.18 5.78
CA PHE A 77 -6.51 -7.15 6.08
C PHE A 77 -6.84 -6.26 7.28
N SER A 78 -8.12 -6.00 7.56
CA SER A 78 -8.56 -5.05 8.60
C SER A 78 -8.06 -5.39 9.99
N ARG A 79 -7.96 -6.67 10.34
CA ARG A 79 -7.43 -7.13 11.64
C ARG A 79 -5.97 -6.71 11.91
N PHE A 80 -5.20 -6.41 10.86
CA PHE A 80 -3.80 -5.99 10.96
C PHE A 80 -3.63 -4.47 10.86
N TYR A 81 -4.69 -3.72 10.57
CA TYR A 81 -4.61 -2.28 10.39
C TYR A 81 -4.95 -1.52 11.67
N GLN A 82 -4.00 -0.71 12.14
CA GLN A 82 -4.18 0.15 13.30
C GLN A 82 -4.28 1.62 12.85
N SER A 83 -5.42 2.26 13.10
CA SER A 83 -5.67 3.66 12.72
C SER A 83 -5.21 4.64 13.82
N VAL A 84 -3.89 4.81 13.94
CA VAL A 84 -3.25 5.58 15.02
C VAL A 84 -2.82 6.99 14.62
N GLY A 85 -3.18 7.45 13.42
CA GLY A 85 -2.70 8.71 12.87
C GLY A 85 -1.22 8.67 12.48
N ARG A 86 -0.68 9.81 12.02
CA ARG A 86 0.72 9.95 11.64
C ARG A 86 1.15 11.41 11.71
N VAL A 87 2.28 11.65 12.37
CA VAL A 87 2.97 12.94 12.38
C VAL A 87 4.16 12.88 11.44
N ILE A 88 4.37 13.93 10.66
CA ILE A 88 5.55 14.10 9.81
C ILE A 88 6.13 15.47 10.11
N VAL A 89 7.44 15.51 10.29
CA VAL A 89 8.19 16.76 10.49
C VAL A 89 8.94 17.05 9.20
N TYR A 90 8.82 18.28 8.72
CA TYR A 90 9.55 18.77 7.57
C TYR A 90 10.50 19.88 8.03
N ASP A 91 11.72 19.85 7.52
CA ASP A 91 12.57 21.03 7.57
C ASP A 91 12.00 22.13 6.66
N ARG A 92 12.28 23.40 6.97
CA ARG A 92 11.80 24.55 6.17
C ARG A 92 12.25 24.47 4.71
N SER A 93 13.41 23.89 4.43
CA SER A 93 13.89 23.67 3.05
C SER A 93 13.03 22.70 2.24
N ASN A 94 12.17 21.91 2.88
CA ASN A 94 11.34 20.88 2.25
C ASN A 94 9.85 21.23 2.17
N LEU A 95 9.48 22.49 2.37
CA LEU A 95 8.09 22.95 2.29
C LEU A 95 7.45 22.73 0.91
N SER A 96 8.24 22.76 -0.16
CA SER A 96 7.76 22.45 -1.52
C SER A 96 7.16 21.05 -1.61
N THR A 97 7.82 20.05 -1.00
CA THR A 97 7.31 18.67 -0.96
C THR A 97 5.96 18.60 -0.23
N LEU A 98 5.81 19.30 0.89
CA LEU A 98 4.55 19.36 1.63
C LEU A 98 3.44 20.00 0.78
N ASN A 99 3.74 21.10 0.09
CA ASN A 99 2.77 21.77 -0.77
C ASN A 99 2.33 20.87 -1.95
N SER A 100 3.26 20.16 -2.59
CA SER A 100 2.93 19.21 -3.66
C SER A 100 2.09 18.03 -3.19
N ILE A 101 2.29 17.57 -1.95
CA ILE A 101 1.41 16.59 -1.31
C ILE A 101 0.01 17.18 -1.09
N ASP A 102 -0.10 18.41 -0.56
CA ASP A 102 -1.38 19.07 -0.33
C ASP A 102 -2.15 19.31 -1.65
N GLU A 103 -1.46 19.69 -2.72
CA GLU A 103 -2.03 19.80 -4.07
C GLU A 103 -2.55 18.45 -4.57
N SER A 104 -1.75 17.38 -4.41
CA SER A 104 -2.16 16.03 -4.78
C SER A 104 -3.40 15.59 -4.00
N ARG A 105 -3.47 15.87 -2.69
CA ARG A 105 -4.65 15.59 -1.85
C ARG A 105 -5.89 16.31 -2.36
N ARG A 106 -5.77 17.61 -2.66
CA ARG A 106 -6.89 18.41 -3.19
C ARG A 106 -7.37 17.86 -4.55
N SER A 107 -6.45 17.45 -5.42
CA SER A 107 -6.79 16.90 -6.75
C SER A 107 -7.65 15.64 -6.70
N ILE A 108 -7.60 14.89 -5.59
CA ILE A 108 -8.42 13.69 -5.37
C ILE A 108 -9.54 13.91 -4.34
N GLY A 109 -9.93 15.16 -4.09
CA GLY A 109 -11.04 15.51 -3.21
C GLY A 109 -10.76 15.33 -1.72
N LYS A 110 -9.49 15.29 -1.29
CA LYS A 110 -9.09 15.27 0.13
C LYS A 110 -8.64 16.66 0.57
N SER A 111 -8.89 16.99 1.84
CA SER A 111 -8.37 18.21 2.46
C SER A 111 -6.84 18.18 2.56
N ALA A 112 -6.21 19.35 2.55
CA ALA A 112 -4.80 19.50 2.90
C ALA A 112 -4.50 18.95 4.32
N ARG A 113 -3.23 18.65 4.61
CA ARG A 113 -2.84 18.19 5.95
C ARG A 113 -2.98 19.31 6.97
N LEU A 114 -3.50 18.96 8.15
CA LEU A 114 -3.47 19.84 9.32
C LEU A 114 -2.01 20.12 9.69
N ARG A 115 -1.67 21.39 9.88
CA ARG A 115 -0.35 21.86 10.32
C ARG A 115 -0.46 22.26 11.79
N PHE A 116 0.53 21.86 12.59
CA PHE A 116 0.56 22.09 14.04
C PHE A 116 1.54 23.20 14.44
N ASP A 117 2.10 23.92 13.47
CA ASP A 117 2.95 25.08 13.73
C ASP A 117 2.11 26.24 14.28
N LYS A 118 2.50 26.74 15.45
CA LYS A 118 1.84 27.86 16.13
C LYS A 118 2.39 29.24 15.74
N SER A 119 3.17 29.35 14.66
CA SER A 119 3.84 30.61 14.32
C SER A 119 4.30 30.65 12.86
N ILE A 120 3.51 31.33 12.04
CA ILE A 120 3.98 32.11 10.88
C ILE A 120 3.57 33.55 11.16
#